data_AF-A0A378Y245-F1
#
_entry.id   AF-A0A378Y245-F1
#
_cell.length_a   1.000
_cell.length_b   1.000
_cell.length_c   1.000
_cell.angle_alpha   90.00
_cell.angle_beta   90.00
_cell.angle_gamma   90.00
#
_symmetry.space_group_name_H-M   'P 1'
#
loop_
_entity.id
_entity.type
_entity.pdbx_description
1 polymer ?
#
loop_
_entity_poly.entity_id
_entity_poly.type
_entity_poly.pdbx_seq_one_letter_code
_entity_poly.pdbx_strand_id
1 'polypeptide(L)'
;MTISEIGIPIDLSKGKYENIIYKDGKLQLIELQKSDTGKIVYASSGSWQSEMIYIADKIKAFEKVVKNTIVNGTTSTFKISTQSSADGIEWSPYVEVGTDGSIQSPTNTYARIKIELFSSPTENLNFTVDEFNDDCYTNDYLNTSDDYLEMKRNYTLDYFTDPTWTEDGNLYKTTIDKSIWRKVDSLSSVQS
;
A
#
# COMPACT_ATOMS: atom_id res chain seq x y z
N MET A 1 16.17 -5.49 -49.88
CA MET A 1 16.75 -4.54 -48.90
C MET A 1 16.00 -4.71 -47.60
N THR A 2 16.64 -5.26 -46.57
CA THR A 2 16.04 -5.47 -45.25
C THR A 2 16.23 -4.21 -44.42
N ILE A 3 15.13 -3.51 -44.17
CA ILE A 3 15.05 -2.40 -43.20
C ILE A 3 15.41 -2.97 -41.82
N SER A 4 16.62 -2.67 -41.34
CA SER A 4 16.99 -2.93 -39.95
C SER A 4 16.43 -1.79 -39.10
N GLU A 5 15.25 -1.99 -38.53
CA GLU A 5 14.72 -1.13 -37.46
C GLU A 5 15.64 -1.27 -36.24
N ILE A 6 16.41 -0.23 -35.93
CA ILE A 6 17.26 -0.16 -34.73
C ILE A 6 16.55 0.78 -33.75
N GLY A 7 15.61 0.26 -32.97
CA GLY A 7 14.93 1.07 -31.96
C GLY A 7 15.91 1.62 -30.92
N ILE A 8 15.53 2.70 -30.24
CA ILE A 8 16.36 3.34 -29.20
C ILE A 8 16.73 2.26 -28.16
N PRO A 9 18.02 1.95 -27.93
CA PRO A 9 18.41 1.10 -26.82
C PRO A 9 18.16 1.90 -25.54
N ILE A 10 17.09 1.55 -24.83
CA ILE A 10 16.71 2.19 -23.58
C ILE A 10 17.30 1.37 -22.43
N ASP A 11 18.16 2.00 -21.64
CA ASP A 11 18.64 1.42 -20.38
C ASP A 11 17.64 1.75 -19.27
N LEU A 12 16.72 0.81 -19.02
CA LEU A 12 15.70 0.93 -17.97
C LEU A 12 16.29 0.92 -16.56
N SER A 13 17.59 0.61 -16.38
CA SER A 13 18.27 0.66 -15.09
C SER A 13 18.70 2.08 -14.69
N LYS A 14 18.65 3.02 -15.63
CA LYS A 14 19.04 4.42 -15.41
C LYS A 14 17.86 5.36 -15.60
N GLY A 15 17.91 6.52 -14.96
CA GLY A 15 16.86 7.53 -15.04
C GLY A 15 16.16 7.79 -13.72
N LYS A 16 14.99 8.41 -13.81
CA LYS A 16 14.19 8.81 -12.64
C LYS A 16 13.03 7.85 -12.45
N TYR A 17 12.91 7.33 -11.24
CA TYR A 17 11.86 6.40 -10.84
C TYR A 17 10.89 7.07 -9.86
N GLU A 18 9.61 6.79 -10.01
CA GLU A 18 8.56 7.22 -9.11
C GLU A 18 7.56 6.08 -8.92
N ASN A 19 7.45 5.54 -7.71
CA ASN A 19 6.60 4.39 -7.37
C ASN A 19 6.82 3.13 -8.23
N ILE A 20 8.01 2.99 -8.81
CA ILE A 20 8.45 1.82 -9.55
C ILE A 20 9.93 1.52 -9.23
N ILE A 21 10.36 0.30 -9.54
CA ILE A 21 11.74 -0.18 -9.41
C ILE A 21 12.16 -0.90 -10.68
N TYR A 22 13.45 -0.89 -10.97
CA TYR A 22 14.07 -1.78 -11.94
C TYR A 22 14.53 -3.06 -11.24
N LYS A 23 13.94 -4.20 -11.61
CA LYS A 23 14.22 -5.52 -11.03
C LYS A 23 14.22 -6.58 -12.14
N ASP A 24 15.25 -7.42 -12.17
CA ASP A 24 15.38 -8.53 -13.12
C ASP A 24 15.16 -8.16 -14.61
N GLY A 25 15.68 -6.99 -15.02
CA GLY A 25 15.54 -6.52 -16.40
C GLY A 25 14.22 -5.83 -16.72
N LYS A 26 13.33 -5.62 -15.72
CA LYS A 26 11.97 -5.11 -15.92
C LYS A 26 11.67 -3.95 -14.98
N LEU A 27 10.75 -3.09 -15.40
CA LEU A 27 10.12 -2.12 -14.52
C LEU A 27 8.96 -2.80 -13.79
N GLN A 28 8.91 -2.62 -12.47
CA GLN A 28 7.86 -3.14 -11.61
C GLN A 28 7.37 -2.03 -10.69
N LEU A 29 6.06 -1.96 -10.44
CA LEU A 29 5.52 -1.09 -9.40
C LEU A 29 6.10 -1.47 -8.02
N ILE A 30 6.30 -0.49 -7.15
CA ILE A 30 6.76 -0.79 -5.78
C ILE A 30 5.71 -1.62 -5.03
N GLU A 31 6.21 -2.49 -4.17
CA GLU A 31 5.39 -3.26 -3.23
C GLU A 31 5.05 -2.36 -2.05
N LEU A 32 3.76 -2.10 -1.80
CA LEU A 32 3.29 -1.26 -0.69
C LEU A 32 3.08 -2.07 0.57
N GLN A 33 2.35 -3.19 0.45
CA GLN A 33 2.17 -4.12 1.55
C GLN A 33 1.84 -5.52 1.06
N LYS A 34 1.74 -6.45 2.01
CA LYS A 34 1.22 -7.79 1.80
C LYS A 34 -0.13 -7.90 2.52
N SER A 35 -1.12 -8.49 1.87
CA SER A 35 -2.43 -8.81 2.47
C SER A 35 -2.32 -10.00 3.42
N ASP A 36 -3.38 -10.23 4.20
CA ASP A 36 -3.46 -11.36 5.16
C ASP A 36 -3.33 -12.72 4.46
N THR A 37 -3.81 -12.80 3.21
CA THR A 37 -3.70 -13.99 2.34
C THR A 37 -2.33 -14.15 1.67
N GLY A 38 -1.39 -13.26 1.99
CA GLY A 38 -0.04 -13.26 1.46
C GLY A 38 0.10 -12.68 0.04
N LYS A 39 -0.94 -12.05 -0.51
CA LYS A 39 -0.87 -11.38 -1.82
C LYS A 39 -0.19 -10.02 -1.69
N ILE A 40 0.67 -9.70 -2.63
CA ILE A 40 1.40 -8.43 -2.65
C ILE A 40 0.50 -7.35 -3.27
N VAL A 41 0.42 -6.21 -2.59
CA VAL A 41 -0.25 -5.00 -3.05
C VAL A 41 0.82 -4.09 -3.65
N TYR A 42 0.69 -3.81 -4.94
CA TYR A 42 1.55 -2.86 -5.62
C TYR A 42 0.96 -1.45 -5.59
N ALA A 43 1.80 -0.44 -5.81
CA ALA A 43 1.31 0.92 -6.07
C ALA A 43 0.31 0.93 -7.24
N SER A 44 -0.72 1.79 -7.15
CA SER A 44 -1.74 1.90 -8.21
C SER A 44 -1.19 2.46 -9.52
N SER A 45 -0.13 3.25 -9.43
CA SER A 45 0.59 3.76 -10.59
C SER A 45 2.03 4.13 -10.23
N GLY A 46 2.86 4.26 -11.26
CA GLY A 46 4.20 4.79 -11.13
C GLY A 46 4.83 5.06 -12.48
N SER A 47 5.94 5.78 -12.49
CA SER A 47 6.56 6.25 -13.71
C SER A 47 8.08 6.14 -13.71
N TRP A 48 8.62 5.80 -14.87
CA TRP A 48 10.03 5.85 -15.18
C TRP A 48 10.25 6.95 -16.22
N GLN A 49 11.32 7.71 -16.06
CA GLN A 49 11.77 8.66 -17.09
C GLN A 49 13.24 8.42 -17.40
N SER A 50 13.55 8.32 -18.69
CA SER A 50 14.93 8.19 -19.17
C SER A 50 15.78 9.42 -18.83
N GLU A 51 17.09 9.21 -18.85
CA GLU A 51 18.03 10.32 -19.02
C GLU A 51 17.84 10.98 -20.40
N MET A 52 18.51 12.11 -20.61
CA MET A 52 18.50 12.81 -21.89
C MET A 52 19.20 11.96 -22.97
N ILE A 53 18.53 11.73 -24.09
CA ILE A 53 19.04 10.95 -25.22
C ILE A 53 19.41 11.89 -26.36
N TYR A 54 20.64 11.81 -26.87
CA TYR A 54 21.10 12.60 -28.02
C TYR A 54 20.80 11.87 -29.35
N ILE A 55 20.06 12.52 -30.25
CA ILE A 55 19.46 11.95 -31.47
C ILE A 55 20.23 12.33 -32.76
N ALA A 56 21.14 13.31 -32.70
CA ALA A 56 21.59 14.11 -33.84
C ALA A 56 22.13 13.38 -35.10
N ASP A 57 22.41 12.07 -35.07
CA ASP A 57 23.04 11.36 -36.20
C ASP A 57 22.28 10.11 -36.72
N LYS A 58 21.05 9.82 -36.26
CA LYS A 58 20.32 8.60 -36.71
C LYS A 58 18.83 8.81 -36.98
N ILE A 59 18.49 9.83 -37.77
CA ILE A 59 17.10 10.19 -38.15
C ILE A 59 16.28 9.01 -38.74
N LYS A 60 16.92 7.98 -39.32
CA LYS A 60 16.25 6.77 -39.85
C LYS A 60 16.09 5.60 -38.85
N ALA A 61 16.70 5.67 -37.65
CA ALA A 61 16.70 4.58 -36.69
C ALA A 61 15.60 4.71 -35.62
N PHE A 62 15.06 5.91 -35.42
CA PHE A 62 14.27 6.23 -34.23
C PHE A 62 12.76 6.24 -34.43
N GLU A 63 12.25 5.69 -35.53
CA GLU A 63 10.82 5.72 -35.81
C GLU A 63 10.01 4.91 -34.78
N LYS A 64 10.63 3.97 -34.05
CA LYS A 64 9.92 3.09 -33.10
C LYS A 64 10.63 2.89 -31.76
N VAL A 65 9.83 2.81 -30.69
CA VAL A 65 10.23 2.26 -29.39
C VAL A 65 9.96 0.75 -29.38
N VAL A 66 10.97 -0.07 -29.10
CA VAL A 66 10.82 -1.54 -29.09
C VAL A 66 9.94 -1.97 -27.92
N LYS A 67 8.75 -2.50 -28.24
CA LYS A 67 7.75 -2.99 -27.30
C LYS A 67 7.99 -4.47 -26.98
N ASN A 68 8.90 -4.78 -26.05
CA ASN A 68 9.06 -6.14 -25.56
C ASN A 68 8.41 -6.26 -24.17
N THR A 69 7.08 -6.33 -24.13
CA THR A 69 6.33 -6.37 -22.86
C THR A 69 5.73 -7.74 -22.60
N ILE A 70 6.20 -8.37 -21.52
CA ILE A 70 5.47 -9.44 -20.83
C ILE A 70 4.65 -8.75 -19.74
N VAL A 71 3.38 -8.46 -20.01
CA VAL A 71 2.46 -7.98 -18.98
C VAL A 71 1.98 -9.21 -18.20
N ASN A 72 2.57 -9.44 -17.03
CA ASN A 72 2.10 -10.47 -16.10
C ASN A 72 0.99 -9.87 -15.23
N GLY A 73 -0.25 -10.00 -15.67
CA GLY A 73 -1.44 -9.52 -14.96
C GLY A 73 -2.51 -9.03 -15.93
N THR A 74 -3.75 -9.50 -15.78
CA THR A 74 -4.87 -9.16 -16.68
C THR A 74 -5.34 -7.70 -16.58
N THR A 75 -4.88 -6.94 -15.58
CA THR A 75 -5.32 -5.56 -15.32
C THR A 75 -4.21 -4.54 -15.19
N SER A 76 -2.98 -4.93 -15.48
CA SER A 76 -1.86 -3.98 -15.56
C SER A 76 -1.83 -3.37 -16.96
N THR A 77 -1.87 -2.05 -17.03
CA THR A 77 -1.72 -1.30 -18.29
C THR A 77 -0.51 -0.39 -18.20
N PHE A 78 0.04 0.02 -19.33
CA PHE A 78 1.14 0.95 -19.38
C PHE A 78 0.99 1.93 -20.54
N LYS A 79 1.64 3.07 -20.40
CA LYS A 79 1.77 4.08 -21.46
C LYS A 79 3.23 4.41 -21.67
N ILE A 80 3.61 4.64 -22.91
CA ILE A 80 4.94 5.13 -23.27
C ILE A 80 4.73 6.46 -23.97
N SER A 81 5.42 7.48 -23.50
CA SER A 81 5.34 8.83 -24.04
C SER A 81 6.74 9.36 -24.31
N THR A 82 6.90 10.15 -25.35
CA THR A 82 8.15 10.78 -25.72
C THR A 82 8.01 12.29 -25.75
N GLN A 83 9.08 12.99 -25.42
CA GLN A 83 9.21 14.41 -25.66
C GLN A 83 10.57 14.70 -26.26
N SER A 84 10.71 15.85 -26.91
CA SER A 84 11.96 16.23 -27.56
C SER A 84 12.33 17.67 -27.28
N SER A 85 13.59 17.99 -27.49
CA SER A 85 14.16 19.32 -27.24
C SER A 85 15.27 19.60 -28.23
N ALA A 86 15.38 20.84 -28.72
CA ALA A 86 16.44 21.27 -29.62
C ALA A 86 17.75 21.56 -28.87
N ASP A 87 17.65 22.04 -27.63
CA ASP A 87 18.76 22.57 -26.81
C ASP A 87 19.00 21.79 -25.51
N GLY A 88 18.11 20.86 -25.16
CA GLY A 88 18.14 20.08 -23.94
C GLY A 88 17.55 20.80 -22.71
N ILE A 89 17.09 22.04 -22.88
CA ILE A 89 16.58 22.92 -21.82
C ILE A 89 15.08 23.09 -21.98
N GLU A 90 14.62 23.53 -23.15
CA GLU A 90 13.21 23.68 -23.48
C GLU A 90 12.67 22.41 -24.11
N TRP A 91 11.67 21.81 -23.48
CA TRP A 91 11.11 20.52 -23.89
C TRP A 91 9.71 20.68 -24.46
N SER A 92 9.42 19.95 -25.54
CA SER A 92 8.05 19.76 -26.01
C SER A 92 7.21 19.07 -24.92
N PRO A 93 5.88 19.15 -24.99
CA PRO A 93 5.02 18.27 -24.21
C PRO A 93 5.33 16.79 -24.50
N TYR A 94 5.02 15.93 -23.52
CA TYR A 94 5.01 14.49 -23.71
C TYR A 94 3.85 14.09 -24.63
N VAL A 95 4.15 13.25 -25.62
CA VAL A 95 3.18 12.69 -26.56
C VAL A 95 3.26 11.17 -26.50
N GLU A 96 2.11 10.50 -26.39
CA GLU A 96 2.05 9.04 -26.36
C GLU A 96 2.53 8.45 -27.69
N VAL A 97 3.28 7.35 -27.63
CA VAL A 97 3.70 6.64 -28.84
C VAL A 97 2.51 5.95 -29.50
N GLY A 98 2.57 5.77 -30.81
CA GLY A 98 1.56 5.01 -31.55
C GLY A 98 1.47 3.56 -31.06
N THR A 99 0.35 2.90 -31.38
CA THR A 99 0.11 1.50 -30.97
C THR A 99 1.14 0.52 -31.53
N ASP A 100 1.76 0.89 -32.65
CA ASP A 100 2.87 0.23 -33.34
C ASP A 100 4.26 0.64 -32.82
N GLY A 101 4.31 1.43 -31.75
CA GLY A 101 5.52 1.98 -31.15
C GLY A 101 6.04 3.23 -31.85
N SER A 102 5.31 3.78 -32.84
CA SER A 102 5.76 4.95 -33.59
C SER A 102 5.91 6.21 -32.73
N ILE A 103 7.02 6.93 -32.88
CA ILE A 103 7.22 8.20 -32.17
C ILE A 103 6.37 9.29 -32.82
N GLN A 104 5.50 9.92 -32.03
CA GLN A 104 4.60 10.99 -32.48
C GLN A 104 5.05 12.39 -32.01
N SER A 105 6.01 12.46 -31.07
CA SER A 105 6.59 13.74 -30.64
C SER A 105 7.46 14.35 -31.74
N PRO A 106 7.64 15.69 -31.78
CA PRO A 106 8.50 16.34 -32.77
C PRO A 106 9.90 15.73 -32.80
N THR A 107 10.53 15.70 -33.97
CA THR A 107 11.93 15.26 -34.11
C THR A 107 12.86 16.42 -33.79
N ASN A 108 13.66 16.30 -32.72
CA ASN A 108 14.68 17.28 -32.35
C ASN A 108 16.00 16.59 -31.94
N THR A 109 17.01 17.39 -31.61
CA THR A 109 18.35 16.94 -31.21
C THR A 109 18.37 16.05 -29.97
N TYR A 110 17.46 16.27 -29.02
CA TYR A 110 17.37 15.53 -27.76
C TYR A 110 15.99 14.92 -27.58
N ALA A 111 15.92 13.75 -26.93
CA ALA A 111 14.67 13.11 -26.52
C ALA A 111 14.71 12.66 -25.07
N ARG A 112 13.51 12.51 -24.50
CA ARG A 112 13.25 11.77 -23.27
C ARG A 112 12.06 10.87 -23.47
N ILE A 113 12.10 9.75 -22.77
CA ILE A 113 11.06 8.74 -22.79
C ILE A 113 10.51 8.61 -21.37
N LYS A 114 9.20 8.60 -21.25
CA LYS A 114 8.48 8.33 -20.01
C LYS A 114 7.67 7.06 -20.18
N ILE A 115 7.77 6.15 -19.22
CA ILE A 115 6.95 4.95 -19.14
C ILE A 115 6.10 5.07 -17.87
N GLU A 116 4.79 4.97 -18.02
CA GLU A 116 3.84 5.00 -16.91
C GLU A 116 3.20 3.62 -16.79
N LEU A 117 3.24 3.04 -15.59
CA LEU A 117 2.60 1.78 -15.26
C LEU A 117 1.35 2.07 -14.42
N PHE A 118 0.28 1.34 -14.69
CA PHE A 118 -0.99 1.44 -13.97
C PHE A 118 -1.44 0.04 -13.56
N SER A 119 -1.88 -0.08 -12.30
CA SER A 119 -2.43 -1.31 -11.74
C SER A 119 -3.78 -1.03 -11.12
N SER A 120 -4.76 -1.87 -11.43
CA SER A 120 -6.06 -1.89 -10.76
C SER A 120 -6.22 -3.25 -10.07
N PRO A 121 -6.35 -3.29 -8.73
CA PRO A 121 -6.62 -4.53 -8.02
C PRO A 121 -7.94 -5.12 -8.54
N THR A 122 -7.92 -6.35 -9.03
CA THR A 122 -9.13 -7.09 -9.43
C THR A 122 -9.82 -7.80 -8.29
N GLU A 123 -9.21 -7.82 -7.12
CA GLU A 123 -9.65 -8.63 -6.00
C GLU A 123 -9.79 -7.78 -4.74
N ASN A 124 -10.78 -8.13 -3.93
CA ASN A 124 -10.95 -7.58 -2.58
C ASN A 124 -9.80 -8.11 -1.71
N LEU A 125 -8.83 -7.25 -1.41
CA LEU A 125 -7.75 -7.54 -0.49
C LEU A 125 -8.17 -7.09 0.91
N ASN A 126 -8.05 -7.98 1.89
CA ASN A 126 -8.27 -7.67 3.29
C ASN A 126 -6.94 -7.32 3.95
N PHE A 127 -7.01 -6.43 4.93
CA PHE A 127 -5.90 -6.01 5.77
C PHE A 127 -6.36 -5.99 7.21
N THR A 128 -5.85 -6.92 8.01
CA THR A 128 -6.07 -6.92 9.45
C THR A 128 -5.07 -5.97 10.11
N VAL A 129 -5.57 -4.94 10.79
CA VAL A 129 -4.72 -3.96 11.52
C VAL A 129 -4.29 -4.52 12.87
N ASP A 130 -5.18 -5.22 13.57
CA ASP A 130 -4.93 -5.99 14.78
C ASP A 130 -6.11 -6.98 14.96
N GLU A 131 -5.85 -8.14 15.56
CA GLU A 131 -6.90 -9.10 15.96
C GLU A 131 -7.23 -9.00 17.46
N PHE A 132 -6.50 -8.15 18.21
CA PHE A 132 -6.62 -8.00 19.67
C PHE A 132 -6.48 -9.32 20.46
N ASN A 133 -5.88 -10.34 19.84
CA ASN A 133 -5.69 -11.69 20.38
C ASN A 133 -4.37 -11.86 21.17
N ASP A 134 -3.56 -10.80 21.32
CA ASP A 134 -2.28 -10.86 22.02
C ASP A 134 -2.45 -10.57 23.53
N ASP A 135 -1.64 -11.24 24.35
CA ASP A 135 -1.65 -11.11 25.83
C ASP A 135 -1.24 -9.71 26.29
N CYS A 136 -0.69 -8.88 25.40
CA CYS A 136 -0.36 -7.49 25.69
C CYS A 136 -1.59 -6.63 26.02
N TYR A 137 -2.79 -7.09 25.67
CA TYR A 137 -4.06 -6.46 26.02
C TYR A 137 -4.75 -7.12 27.24
N THR A 138 -4.25 -8.26 27.71
CA THR A 138 -4.80 -8.99 28.86
C THR A 138 -4.38 -8.33 30.17
N ASN A 139 -5.31 -7.61 30.79
CA ASN A 139 -5.14 -7.09 32.15
C ASN A 139 -6.49 -6.96 32.87
N ASP A 140 -6.45 -6.71 34.19
CA ASP A 140 -7.64 -6.66 35.04
C ASP A 140 -8.65 -5.55 34.69
N TYR A 141 -8.26 -4.59 33.83
CA TYR A 141 -9.04 -3.40 33.49
C TYR A 141 -9.61 -3.43 32.07
N LEU A 142 -9.19 -4.35 31.21
CA LEU A 142 -9.63 -4.47 29.82
C LEU A 142 -10.37 -5.80 29.61
N ASN A 143 -11.47 -5.75 28.86
CA ASN A 143 -12.05 -6.93 28.24
C ASN A 143 -11.55 -6.96 26.78
N THR A 144 -10.95 -8.09 26.40
CA THR A 144 -10.41 -8.35 25.05
C THR A 144 -11.13 -9.50 24.35
N SER A 145 -12.24 -9.98 24.92
CA SER A 145 -13.02 -11.10 24.38
C SER A 145 -13.82 -10.68 23.14
N ASP A 146 -14.03 -11.63 22.22
CA ASP A 146 -14.91 -11.52 21.05
C ASP A 146 -14.56 -10.38 20.07
N ASP A 147 -13.26 -10.15 19.81
CA ASP A 147 -12.73 -9.15 18.87
C ASP A 147 -12.95 -7.67 19.29
N TYR A 148 -13.34 -7.40 20.55
CA TYR A 148 -13.50 -6.03 21.07
C TYR A 148 -12.47 -5.70 22.15
N LEU A 149 -11.85 -4.53 22.05
CA LEU A 149 -11.07 -3.91 23.13
C LEU A 149 -11.96 -2.89 23.86
N GLU A 150 -12.40 -3.23 25.08
CA GLU A 150 -13.16 -2.30 25.92
C GLU A 150 -12.65 -2.26 27.36
N MET A 151 -12.93 -1.15 28.06
CA MET A 151 -12.69 -1.10 29.51
C MET A 151 -13.70 -1.97 30.24
N LYS A 152 -13.23 -2.84 31.14
CA LYS A 152 -14.08 -3.61 32.02
C LYS A 152 -14.89 -2.67 32.91
N ARG A 153 -16.23 -2.78 32.84
CA ARG A 153 -17.18 -1.98 33.63
C ARG A 153 -17.89 -2.77 34.72
N ASN A 154 -17.92 -4.10 34.58
CA ASN A 154 -18.60 -5.00 35.51
C ASN A 154 -17.58 -5.87 36.23
N TYR A 155 -17.66 -5.91 37.55
CA TYR A 155 -16.74 -6.68 38.39
C TYR A 155 -17.56 -7.43 39.43
N THR A 156 -17.27 -8.73 39.55
CA THR A 156 -17.84 -9.59 40.59
C THR A 156 -16.89 -9.57 41.78
N LEU A 157 -17.41 -9.23 42.95
CA LEU A 157 -16.68 -9.22 44.21
C LEU A 157 -17.30 -10.24 45.15
N ASP A 158 -16.45 -11.05 45.79
CA ASP A 158 -16.88 -11.94 46.84
C ASP A 158 -17.28 -11.15 48.09
N TYR A 159 -18.23 -11.70 48.84
CA TYR A 159 -18.69 -11.16 50.11
C TYR A 159 -18.65 -12.24 51.19
N PHE A 160 -18.48 -11.82 52.44
CA PHE A 160 -18.46 -12.70 53.60
C PHE A 160 -19.57 -12.34 54.58
N THR A 161 -20.06 -13.33 55.32
CA THR A 161 -21.02 -13.12 56.40
C THR A 161 -20.34 -12.45 57.59
N ASP A 162 -21.02 -11.48 58.21
CA ASP A 162 -20.57 -10.89 59.46
C ASP A 162 -20.98 -11.79 60.64
N PRO A 163 -20.03 -12.46 61.33
CA PRO A 163 -20.36 -13.34 62.45
C PRO A 163 -20.76 -12.58 63.72
N THR A 164 -20.57 -11.25 63.76
CA THR A 164 -20.92 -10.40 64.90
C THR A 164 -22.31 -9.79 64.78
N TRP A 165 -23.03 -10.07 63.69
CA TRP A 165 -24.41 -9.65 63.48
C TRP A 165 -25.36 -10.49 64.33
N THR A 166 -26.17 -9.84 65.16
CA THR A 166 -27.04 -10.51 66.16
C THR A 166 -28.53 -10.28 65.94
N GLU A 167 -28.92 -9.54 64.91
CA GLU A 167 -30.33 -9.29 64.58
C GLU A 167 -30.85 -10.30 63.56
N ASP A 168 -32.18 -10.37 63.40
CA ASP A 168 -32.81 -11.26 62.42
C ASP A 168 -32.33 -10.96 61.00
N GLY A 169 -31.79 -11.99 60.33
CA GLY A 169 -31.26 -11.92 58.98
C GLY A 169 -29.76 -12.22 58.89
N ASN A 170 -29.18 -12.02 57.71
CA ASN A 170 -27.74 -12.16 57.47
C ASN A 170 -27.17 -10.85 56.96
N LEU A 171 -26.11 -10.36 57.60
CA LEU A 171 -25.33 -9.23 57.08
C LEU A 171 -24.14 -9.76 56.28
N TYR A 172 -24.05 -9.34 55.02
CA TYR A 172 -22.93 -9.63 54.15
C TYR A 172 -22.08 -8.38 53.93
N LYS A 173 -20.76 -8.54 53.98
CA LYS A 173 -19.79 -7.46 53.82
C LYS A 173 -18.81 -7.78 52.70
N THR A 174 -18.40 -6.75 51.98
CA THR A 174 -17.29 -6.78 51.03
C THR A 174 -16.54 -5.45 51.10
N THR A 175 -15.27 -5.45 50.71
CA THR A 175 -14.44 -4.24 50.67
C THR A 175 -14.16 -3.89 49.21
N ILE A 176 -14.48 -2.66 48.83
CA ILE A 176 -14.20 -2.14 47.49
C ILE A 176 -13.02 -1.19 47.60
N ASP A 177 -11.91 -1.54 46.95
CA ASP A 177 -10.79 -0.61 46.81
C ASP A 177 -11.21 0.53 45.87
N LYS A 178 -11.36 1.75 46.41
CA LYS A 178 -11.79 2.91 45.61
C LYS A 178 -10.71 3.43 44.66
N SER A 179 -9.45 3.05 44.83
CA SER A 179 -8.34 3.55 43.99
C SER A 179 -8.45 3.09 42.53
N ILE A 180 -9.08 1.94 42.32
CA ILE A 180 -9.32 1.36 40.99
C ILE A 180 -10.60 1.88 40.31
N TRP A 181 -11.44 2.66 41.00
CA TRP A 181 -12.73 3.14 40.46
C TRP A 181 -12.87 4.65 40.52
N ARG A 182 -13.18 5.26 39.37
CA ARG A 182 -13.54 6.70 39.34
C ARG A 182 -14.97 6.96 39.81
N LYS A 183 -15.89 6.02 39.57
CA LYS A 183 -17.31 6.09 39.92
C LYS A 183 -17.91 4.69 39.97
N VAL A 184 -18.84 4.46 40.90
CA VAL A 184 -19.68 3.25 40.95
C VAL A 184 -21.10 3.68 40.59
N ASP A 185 -21.63 3.15 39.49
CA ASP A 185 -22.96 3.52 38.99
C ASP A 185 -24.07 2.68 39.64
N SER A 186 -23.82 1.39 39.88
CA SER A 186 -24.77 0.48 40.52
C SER A 186 -24.06 -0.66 41.25
N LEU A 187 -24.74 -1.25 42.23
CA LEU A 187 -24.32 -2.47 42.90
C LEU A 187 -25.52 -3.41 42.97
N SER A 188 -25.35 -4.65 42.53
CA SER A 188 -26.38 -5.68 42.60
C SER A 188 -25.80 -6.96 43.19
N SER A 189 -26.59 -7.65 44.00
CA SER A 189 -26.27 -9.00 44.46
C SER A 189 -26.68 -10.00 43.39
N VAL A 190 -25.76 -10.85 42.93
CA VAL A 190 -26.10 -12.02 42.13
C VAL A 190 -26.32 -13.18 43.10
N GLN A 191 -27.58 -13.55 43.34
CA GLN A 191 -27.90 -14.79 44.03
C GLN A 191 -27.80 -15.93 43.01
N SER A 192 -26.87 -16.85 43.24
CA SER A 192 -26.80 -18.15 42.58
C SER A 192 -27.87 -19.10 43.11
#